data_AF-A0AAV4QMG1-F1
#
_entry.id   AF-A0AAV4QMG1-F1
#
_cell.length_a   1.000
_cell.length_b   1.000
_cell.length_c   1.000
_cell.angle_alpha   90.00
_cell.angle_beta   90.00
_cell.angle_gamma   90.00
#
_symmetry.space_group_name_H-M   'P 1'
#
loop_
_entity.id
_entity.type
_entity.pdbx_description
1 polymer ?
#
loop_
_entity_poly.entity_id
_entity_poly.type
_entity_poly.pdbx_seq_one_letter_code
_entity_poly.pdbx_strand_id
1 'polypeptide(L)'
;TTHPYDFGYNSHNEHGDQLSRQESGDGHGNVKGSYGYRDSYGVFRHVDYVADHHGFRANVRTNEPGTAPQDPADVKMNVEHGGYGY
;
A
#
# COMPACT_ATOMS: atom_id res chain seq x y z
N THR A 1 -14.20 24.70 1.41
CA THR A 1 -12.87 24.34 0.89
C THR A 1 -12.26 23.36 1.84
N THR A 2 -11.84 22.19 1.36
CA THR A 2 -11.01 21.27 2.14
C THR A 2 -9.61 21.83 2.26
N HIS A 3 -8.97 21.67 3.43
CA HIS A 3 -7.60 22.15 3.64
C HIS A 3 -6.58 21.09 3.21
N PRO A 4 -5.39 21.49 2.73
CA PRO A 4 -4.28 20.58 2.55
C PRO A 4 -3.97 19.86 3.87
N TYR A 5 -3.59 18.59 3.77
CA TYR A 5 -3.19 17.80 4.92
C TYR A 5 -2.02 16.89 4.57
N ASP A 6 -1.30 16.48 5.60
CA ASP A 6 -0.26 15.46 5.56
C ASP A 6 -0.29 14.70 6.89
N PHE A 7 -0.35 13.38 6.83
CA PHE A 7 -0.21 12.54 8.01
C PHE A 7 0.45 11.21 7.66
N GLY A 8 1.02 10.59 8.69
CA GLY A 8 1.48 9.22 8.60
C GLY A 8 1.81 8.62 9.95
N TYR A 9 2.04 7.32 9.95
CA TYR A 9 2.53 6.57 11.08
C TYR A 9 3.36 5.38 10.62
N ASN A 10 4.24 4.94 11.51
CA ASN A 10 4.90 3.66 11.44
C ASN A 10 4.75 2.99 12.81
N SER A 11 4.39 1.72 12.81
CA SER A 11 4.23 0.91 14.02
C SER A 11 4.96 -0.42 13.84
N HIS A 12 5.51 -0.92 14.94
CA HIS A 12 6.07 -2.26 15.04
C HIS A 12 5.64 -2.86 16.38
N ASN A 13 5.50 -4.19 16.43
CA ASN A 13 5.25 -4.92 17.67
C ASN A 13 6.46 -5.79 18.06
N GLU A 14 6.42 -6.38 19.25
CA GLU A 14 7.46 -7.28 19.78
C GLU A 14 7.61 -8.57 18.95
N HIS A 15 6.61 -8.91 18.15
CA HIS A 15 6.59 -10.09 17.30
C HIS A 15 7.27 -9.87 15.94
N GLY A 16 7.64 -8.63 15.60
CA GLY A 16 8.31 -8.29 14.34
C GLY A 16 7.37 -7.84 13.21
N ASP A 17 6.08 -7.71 13.49
CA ASP A 17 5.11 -7.17 12.53
C ASP A 17 5.27 -5.66 12.42
N GLN A 18 5.10 -5.13 11.22
CA GLN A 18 5.26 -3.71 10.88
C GLN A 18 4.02 -3.23 10.14
N LEU A 19 3.58 -2.01 10.46
CA LEU A 19 2.53 -1.29 9.75
C LEU A 19 3.04 0.11 9.38
N SER A 20 2.75 0.56 8.18
CA SER A 20 3.09 1.91 7.73
C SER A 20 1.94 2.55 6.96
N ARG A 21 1.81 3.86 7.09
CA ARG A 21 0.95 4.70 6.25
C ARG A 21 1.52 6.10 6.15
N GLN A 22 1.43 6.69 4.97
CA GLN A 22 1.63 8.12 4.72
C GLN A 22 0.60 8.57 3.70
N GLU A 23 -0.03 9.71 3.91
CA GLU A 23 -1.01 10.26 2.97
C GLU A 23 -0.96 11.80 3.01
N SER A 24 -1.09 12.41 1.84
CA SER A 24 -1.19 13.85 1.69
C SER A 24 -2.31 14.20 0.72
N GLY A 25 -3.07 15.24 1.06
CA GLY A 25 -4.08 15.82 0.21
C GLY A 25 -3.78 17.29 -0.07
N ASP A 26 -4.01 17.76 -1.29
CA ASP A 26 -3.70 19.13 -1.70
C ASP A 26 -4.81 20.15 -1.42
N GLY A 27 -5.92 19.70 -0.82
CA GLY A 27 -7.11 20.52 -0.56
C GLY A 27 -8.04 20.70 -1.76
N HIS A 28 -7.64 20.27 -2.96
CA HIS A 28 -8.41 20.33 -4.20
C HIS A 28 -9.07 18.98 -4.57
N GLY A 29 -9.02 18.01 -3.67
CA GLY A 29 -9.55 16.67 -3.87
C GLY A 29 -8.53 15.69 -4.44
N ASN A 30 -7.29 16.11 -4.69
CA ASN A 30 -6.22 15.18 -5.05
C ASN A 30 -5.56 14.63 -3.79
N VAL A 31 -5.41 13.31 -3.75
CA VAL A 31 -4.80 12.57 -2.65
C VAL A 31 -3.71 11.66 -3.21
N LYS A 32 -2.58 11.60 -2.53
CA LYS A 32 -1.53 10.60 -2.78
C LYS A 32 -1.04 10.01 -1.48
N GLY A 33 -0.63 8.76 -1.50
CA GLY A 33 -0.08 8.15 -0.31
C GLY A 33 0.42 6.74 -0.55
N SER A 34 0.82 6.13 0.55
CA SER A 34 1.13 4.71 0.61
C SER A 34 0.67 4.11 1.94
N TYR A 35 0.40 2.82 1.91
CA TYR A 35 0.24 2.02 3.13
C TYR A 35 0.83 0.65 2.92
N GLY A 36 1.20 0.00 4.03
CA GLY A 36 1.71 -1.35 3.95
C GLY A 36 1.79 -2.04 5.29
N TYR A 37 2.04 -3.34 5.20
CA TYR A 37 2.39 -4.16 6.33
C TYR A 37 3.47 -5.17 5.94
N ARG A 38 4.22 -5.65 6.94
CA ARG A 38 5.09 -6.81 6.84
C ARG A 38 4.97 -7.61 8.13
N ASP A 39 4.67 -8.90 8.05
CA ASP A 39 4.62 -9.77 9.21
C ASP A 39 6.01 -10.35 9.55
N SER A 40 6.09 -10.99 10.71
CA SER A 40 7.28 -11.70 11.20
C SER A 40 7.80 -12.82 10.28
N TYR A 41 6.95 -13.37 9.39
CA TYR A 41 7.33 -14.36 8.38
C TYR A 41 7.78 -13.73 7.06
N GLY A 42 7.78 -12.39 6.98
CA GLY A 42 8.17 -11.65 5.80
C GLY A 42 7.09 -11.57 4.72
N VAL A 43 5.86 -11.99 5.00
CA VAL A 43 4.69 -11.70 4.15
C VAL A 43 4.41 -10.22 4.23
N PHE A 44 4.19 -9.58 3.09
CA PHE A 44 4.02 -8.14 3.02
C PHE A 44 3.04 -7.71 1.93
N ARG A 45 2.48 -6.53 2.14
CA ARG A 45 1.84 -5.72 1.11
C ARG A 45 2.35 -4.30 1.23
N HIS A 46 2.71 -3.69 0.10
CA HIS A 46 2.95 -2.27 -0.02
C HIS A 46 2.08 -1.72 -1.15
N VAL A 47 1.35 -0.65 -0.89
CA VAL A 47 0.46 0.00 -1.86
C VAL A 47 0.85 1.45 -1.99
N ASP A 48 1.21 1.87 -3.19
CA ASP A 48 1.35 3.28 -3.56
C ASP A 48 0.11 3.70 -4.36
N TYR A 49 -0.54 4.81 -4.01
CA TYR A 49 -1.80 5.21 -4.64
C TYR A 49 -1.90 6.71 -4.90
N VAL A 50 -2.72 7.05 -5.90
CA VAL A 50 -3.15 8.41 -6.24
C VAL A 50 -4.66 8.38 -6.50
N ALA A 51 -5.37 9.38 -5.97
CA ALA A 51 -6.74 9.70 -6.33
C ALA A 51 -6.77 11.14 -6.84
N ASP A 52 -7.24 11.33 -8.08
CA ASP A 52 -7.39 12.64 -8.72
C ASP A 52 -8.52 12.58 -9.77
N HIS A 53 -8.57 13.56 -10.67
CA HIS A 53 -9.56 13.62 -11.75
C HIS A 53 -9.54 12.42 -12.72
N HIS A 54 -8.46 11.64 -12.78
CA HIS A 54 -8.39 10.38 -13.54
C HIS A 54 -8.92 9.17 -12.75
N GLY A 55 -9.46 9.37 -11.55
CA GLY A 55 -9.95 8.31 -10.67
C GLY A 55 -8.91 7.86 -9.65
N PHE A 56 -9.12 6.67 -9.07
CA PHE A 56 -8.19 6.04 -8.14
C PHE A 56 -7.29 5.06 -8.89
N ARG A 57 -5.97 5.15 -8.66
CA ARG A 57 -4.93 4.28 -9.23
C ARG A 57 -4.02 3.79 -8.14
N ALA A 58 -3.62 2.53 -8.20
CA ALA A 58 -2.70 1.96 -7.22
C ALA A 58 -1.65 1.04 -7.86
N ASN A 59 -0.46 1.04 -7.27
CA ASN A 59 0.57 0.04 -7.52
C ASN A 59 0.75 -0.77 -6.24
N VAL A 60 0.44 -2.07 -6.32
CA VAL A 60 0.57 -3.02 -5.22
C VAL A 60 1.82 -3.85 -5.45
N ARG A 61 2.65 -3.98 -4.41
CA ARG A 61 3.75 -4.93 -4.31
C ARG A 61 3.44 -5.89 -3.16
N THR A 62 3.41 -7.19 -3.43
CA THR A 62 2.99 -8.18 -2.44
C THR A 62 3.60 -9.56 -2.70
N ASN A 63 3.81 -10.34 -1.65
CA ASN A 63 4.08 -11.78 -1.72
C ASN A 63 3.00 -12.61 -1.01
N GLU A 64 1.81 -12.04 -0.80
CA GLU A 64 0.70 -12.69 -0.09
C GLU A 64 0.21 -13.97 -0.82
N PRO A 65 0.09 -15.10 -0.11
CA PRO A 65 -0.45 -16.33 -0.68
C PRO A 65 -1.86 -16.12 -1.28
N GLY A 66 -2.06 -16.63 -2.50
CA GLY A 66 -3.35 -16.54 -3.19
C GLY A 66 -3.61 -15.21 -3.91
N THR A 67 -2.66 -14.27 -3.93
CA THR A 67 -2.74 -13.10 -4.80
C THR A 67 -2.31 -13.46 -6.23
N ALA A 68 -3.06 -12.95 -7.22
CA ALA A 68 -2.77 -13.14 -8.64
C ALA A 68 -2.48 -11.78 -9.30
N PRO A 69 -1.55 -11.71 -10.28
CA PRO A 69 -1.22 -10.49 -11.00
C PRO A 69 -2.26 -10.17 -12.10
N GLN A 70 -3.53 -10.01 -11.71
CA GLN A 70 -4.67 -9.83 -12.61
C GLN A 70 -5.03 -8.35 -12.88
N ASP A 71 -4.20 -7.41 -12.40
CA ASP A 71 -4.32 -5.95 -12.58
C ASP A 71 -5.78 -5.40 -12.64
N PRO A 72 -6.62 -5.64 -11.63
CA PRO A 72 -8.02 -5.24 -11.68
C PRO A 72 -8.18 -3.73 -11.44
N ALA A 73 -9.21 -3.11 -12.03
CA ALA A 73 -9.71 -1.77 -11.63
C ALA A 73 -8.63 -0.68 -11.45
N ASP A 74 -7.74 -0.52 -12.45
CA ASP A 74 -6.64 0.46 -12.46
C ASP A 74 -5.61 0.27 -11.32
N VAL A 75 -5.51 -0.97 -10.85
CA VAL A 75 -4.48 -1.46 -9.93
C VAL A 75 -3.44 -2.22 -10.72
N LYS A 76 -2.16 -1.90 -10.53
CA LYS A 76 -1.04 -2.73 -10.97
C LYS A 76 -0.61 -3.66 -9.84
N MET A 77 -0.73 -4.96 -10.05
CA MET A 77 -0.34 -6.01 -9.10
C MET A 77 1.07 -6.53 -9.45
N ASN A 78 2.04 -6.24 -8.60
CA ASN A 78 3.40 -6.77 -8.68
C ASN A 78 3.53 -7.86 -7.61
N VAL A 79 3.25 -9.11 -8.00
CA VAL A 79 3.29 -10.26 -7.11
C VAL A 79 4.68 -10.90 -7.14
N GLU A 80 5.34 -10.95 -5.98
CA GLU A 80 6.64 -11.58 -5.80
C GLU A 80 6.46 -13.02 -5.32
N HIS A 81 6.82 -13.99 -6.15
CA HIS A 81 6.79 -15.41 -5.80
C HIS A 81 8.18 -15.83 -5.25
N GLY A 82 8.43 -15.51 -3.98
CA GLY A 82 9.58 -16.02 -3.23
C GLY A 82 9.22 -17.34 -2.53
N GLY A 83 10.04 -18.38 -2.71
CA GLY A 83 9.78 -19.73 -2.19
C GLY A 83 9.57 -19.75 -0.68
N TYR A 84 8.45 -20.32 -0.25
CA TYR A 84 8.23 -20.71 1.13
C TYR A 84 9.36 -21.65 1.55
N GLY A 85 10.27 -21.18 2.40
CA GLY A 85 11.15 -22.06 3.13
C GLY A 85 10.33 -22.80 4.17
N TYR A 86 9.80 -23.96 3.80
CA TYR A 86 9.48 -25.03 4.74
C TYR A 86 10.76 -25.83 5.02
#